data_AF-A0A480BNU5-F1
#
_entry.id   AF-A0A480BNU5-F1
#
_cell.length_a   1.000
_cell.length_b   1.000
_cell.length_c   1.000
_cell.angle_alpha   90.00
_cell.angle_beta   90.00
_cell.angle_gamma   90.00
#
_symmetry.space_group_name_H-M   'P 1'
#
loop_
_entity.id
_entity.type
_entity.pdbx_description
1 polymer ?
#
loop_
_entity_poly.entity_id
_entity_poly.type
_entity_poly.pdbx_seq_one_letter_code
_entity_poly.pdbx_strand_id
1 'polypeptide(L)'
;MRYRPWPGLLALMLLFIAGLAQADGVVRTQISGPIGPATASHMQQALDAAAAQQAQLLLVRLDTPGGLDGAMRDIIKAIIGAPLPVALYVAPSGARAASAGTYMLYAAHIAAMAPGTNLGAATPVQIGGGLPLPGRRPAPGNSDADPDPEQDQPPSTPDAMRSKLVNDAVAYIRSLAELRGRNADWAEQAVREAASLSAQQALEQNVIDLLAASDAELLEQLDGRTVELSTGPVTLATAGAVLQDFEPDWRTRLLAVLTNPSVTYILLLIGIYGLFFEFASPGGVVPGVAGAIALLLALYGLQMLPVNYAGLGLILLGVGLMLAEVFAPSFGALGIGGTVALVIGSIILIDTEAPGFGIPLTLIGAVAASSLLLFTFVLGALWRARRGRVVSGGEALMQATATAAEDFTGEGHVWLHGERWAAHCAVPLRANQPVRVRERRGLVVIVEPVEPGVSVTEETP
;
A
#
# COMPACT_ATOMS: atom_id res chain seq x y z
N MET A 1 -70.63 -41.28 28.24
CA MET A 1 -69.18 -41.60 28.29
C MET A 1 -68.43 -40.55 27.50
N ARG A 2 -67.59 -39.76 28.16
CA ARG A 2 -66.75 -38.71 27.54
C ARG A 2 -65.62 -39.39 26.76
N TYR A 3 -65.61 -39.24 25.43
CA TYR A 3 -64.46 -39.64 24.60
C TYR A 3 -63.34 -38.62 24.82
N ARG A 4 -62.22 -39.10 25.35
CA ARG A 4 -61.01 -38.32 25.58
C ARG A 4 -59.96 -38.82 24.57
N PRO A 5 -59.75 -38.14 23.42
CA PRO A 5 -58.64 -38.47 22.55
C PRO A 5 -57.30 -38.05 23.19
N TRP A 6 -56.30 -38.84 22.86
CA TRP A 6 -54.95 -38.96 23.40
C TRP A 6 -54.10 -37.67 23.31
N PRO A 7 -53.34 -37.30 24.37
CA PRO A 7 -52.34 -36.22 24.28
C PRO A 7 -51.18 -36.52 23.31
N GLY A 8 -51.02 -37.77 22.86
CA GLY A 8 -49.94 -38.18 21.95
C GLY A 8 -50.07 -37.71 20.49
N LEU A 9 -51.30 -37.52 19.99
CA LEU A 9 -51.53 -37.07 18.60
C LEU A 9 -51.31 -35.56 18.42
N LEU A 10 -51.62 -34.76 19.44
CA LEU A 10 -51.31 -33.33 19.46
C LEU A 10 -49.80 -33.09 19.64
N ALA A 11 -49.12 -33.91 20.45
CA ALA A 11 -47.66 -33.81 20.61
C ALA A 11 -46.90 -34.20 19.33
N LEU A 12 -47.34 -35.23 18.58
CA LEU A 12 -46.69 -35.60 17.31
C LEU A 12 -46.92 -34.57 16.20
N MET A 13 -48.10 -33.93 16.17
CA MET A 13 -48.41 -32.89 15.18
C MET A 13 -47.72 -31.54 15.50
N LEU A 14 -47.45 -31.28 16.79
CA LEU A 14 -46.67 -30.13 17.25
C LEU A 14 -45.15 -30.31 17.12
N LEU A 15 -44.64 -31.55 17.04
CA LEU A 15 -43.19 -31.83 16.89
C LEU A 15 -42.72 -32.01 15.44
N PHE A 16 -43.63 -32.25 14.48
CA PHE A 16 -43.25 -32.43 13.06
C PHE A 16 -43.47 -31.18 12.19
N ILE A 17 -44.30 -30.23 12.63
CA ILE A 17 -44.63 -29.00 11.88
C ILE A 17 -44.01 -27.76 12.55
N ALA A 18 -43.71 -27.79 13.85
CA ALA A 18 -42.94 -26.73 14.48
C ALA A 18 -41.46 -26.87 14.15
N GLY A 19 -41.01 -26.23 13.07
CA GLY A 19 -39.62 -25.78 12.98
C GLY A 19 -38.87 -25.96 11.67
N LEU A 20 -39.52 -26.36 10.56
CA LEU A 20 -38.94 -26.18 9.22
C LEU A 20 -38.92 -24.71 8.75
N ALA A 21 -39.10 -23.75 9.66
CA ALA A 21 -38.53 -22.43 9.47
C ALA A 21 -37.01 -22.55 9.71
N GLN A 22 -36.28 -23.01 8.68
CA GLN A 22 -34.98 -22.41 8.46
C GLN A 22 -35.29 -20.91 8.33
N ALA A 23 -34.94 -20.12 9.34
CA ALA A 23 -34.88 -18.70 9.15
C ALA A 23 -33.91 -18.51 7.98
N ASP A 24 -34.43 -18.12 6.82
CA ASP A 24 -33.61 -17.80 5.66
C ASP A 24 -32.58 -16.78 6.15
N GLY A 25 -31.31 -17.21 6.16
CA GLY A 25 -30.25 -16.49 6.86
C GLY A 25 -30.09 -15.09 6.27
N VAL A 26 -29.65 -14.13 7.08
CA VAL A 26 -29.14 -12.87 6.56
C VAL A 26 -27.65 -13.03 6.40
N VAL A 27 -27.15 -12.91 5.17
CA VAL A 27 -25.70 -12.88 4.95
C VAL A 27 -25.23 -11.47 5.21
N ARG A 28 -24.20 -11.33 6.05
CA ARG A 28 -23.58 -10.05 6.37
C ARG A 28 -22.19 -9.98 5.79
N THR A 29 -21.86 -8.85 5.20
CA THR A 29 -20.49 -8.55 4.78
C THR A 29 -20.14 -7.11 5.14
N GLN A 30 -18.84 -6.79 5.11
CA GLN A 30 -18.34 -5.46 5.42
C GLN A 30 -17.46 -4.94 4.29
N ILE A 31 -17.71 -3.68 3.92
CA ILE A 31 -16.87 -2.89 3.02
C ILE A 31 -16.36 -1.70 3.81
N SER A 32 -15.04 -1.70 4.07
CA SER A 32 -14.36 -0.60 4.77
C SER A 32 -13.16 -0.11 3.98
N GLY A 33 -13.02 1.20 3.88
CA GLY A 33 -11.96 1.86 3.12
C GLY A 33 -12.34 2.14 1.66
N PRO A 34 -11.34 2.41 0.80
CA PRO A 34 -11.60 2.85 -0.57
C PRO A 34 -12.30 1.81 -1.46
N ILE A 35 -13.13 2.28 -2.39
CA ILE A 35 -13.79 1.44 -3.40
C ILE A 35 -12.84 1.17 -4.57
N GLY A 36 -12.52 -0.11 -4.80
CA GLY A 36 -11.67 -0.56 -5.89
C GLY A 36 -12.03 -1.97 -6.38
N PRO A 37 -11.26 -2.54 -7.31
CA PRO A 37 -11.56 -3.83 -7.92
C PRO A 37 -11.67 -4.98 -6.92
N ALA A 38 -10.89 -4.96 -5.84
CA ALA A 38 -10.99 -5.94 -4.75
C ALA A 38 -12.37 -5.90 -4.08
N THR A 39 -12.85 -4.70 -3.76
CA THR A 39 -14.17 -4.48 -3.16
C THR A 39 -15.30 -4.88 -4.10
N ALA A 40 -15.17 -4.61 -5.40
CA ALA A 40 -16.15 -5.05 -6.40
C ALA A 40 -16.22 -6.58 -6.51
N SER A 41 -15.06 -7.25 -6.54
CA SER A 41 -14.98 -8.71 -6.50
C SER A 41 -15.59 -9.29 -5.23
N HIS A 42 -15.31 -8.69 -4.08
CA HIS A 42 -15.86 -9.09 -2.78
C HIS A 42 -17.39 -8.99 -2.74
N MET A 43 -17.93 -7.88 -3.27
CA MET A 43 -19.37 -7.68 -3.36
C MET A 43 -20.04 -8.75 -4.23
N GLN A 44 -19.45 -9.07 -5.39
CA GLN A 44 -19.96 -10.13 -6.25
C GLN A 44 -19.92 -11.49 -5.54
N GLN A 45 -18.81 -11.83 -4.90
CA GLN A 45 -18.69 -13.08 -4.14
C GLN A 45 -19.70 -13.17 -2.99
N ALA A 46 -19.95 -12.06 -2.29
CA ALA A 46 -20.94 -12.01 -1.21
C ALA A 46 -22.37 -12.20 -1.73
N LEU A 47 -22.70 -11.60 -2.89
CA LEU A 47 -23.98 -11.82 -3.58
C LEU A 47 -24.14 -13.28 -4.02
N ASP A 48 -23.12 -13.85 -4.65
CA ASP A 48 -23.15 -15.24 -5.12
C ASP A 48 -23.29 -16.22 -3.93
N ALA A 49 -22.58 -15.96 -2.82
CA ALA A 49 -22.68 -16.75 -1.61
C ALA A 49 -24.06 -16.63 -0.95
N ALA A 50 -24.61 -15.42 -0.87
CA ALA A 50 -25.94 -15.19 -0.32
C ALA A 50 -27.02 -15.87 -1.18
N ALA A 51 -26.92 -15.78 -2.51
CA ALA A 51 -27.82 -16.47 -3.43
C ALA A 51 -27.71 -17.99 -3.31
N ALA A 52 -26.50 -18.54 -3.24
CA ALA A 52 -26.27 -19.98 -3.09
C ALA A 52 -26.81 -20.53 -1.75
N GLN A 53 -26.79 -19.72 -0.69
CA GLN A 53 -27.36 -20.05 0.62
C GLN A 53 -28.87 -19.79 0.69
N GLN A 54 -29.48 -19.29 -0.39
CA GLN A 54 -30.88 -18.85 -0.42
C GLN A 54 -31.20 -17.84 0.69
N ALA A 55 -30.24 -16.97 1.00
CA ALA A 55 -30.39 -15.92 1.99
C ALA A 55 -31.50 -14.94 1.56
N GLN A 56 -32.33 -14.52 2.51
CA GLN A 56 -33.41 -13.56 2.24
C GLN A 56 -32.90 -12.12 2.06
N LEU A 57 -31.69 -11.83 2.52
CA LEU A 57 -31.11 -10.49 2.51
C LEU A 57 -29.57 -10.58 2.55
N LEU A 58 -28.92 -9.77 1.72
CA LEU A 58 -27.51 -9.42 1.89
C LEU A 58 -27.41 -8.07 2.62
N LEU A 59 -26.91 -8.08 3.85
CA LEU A 59 -26.58 -6.89 4.63
C LEU A 59 -25.12 -6.52 4.43
N VAL A 60 -24.85 -5.34 3.88
CA VAL A 60 -23.50 -4.82 3.65
C VAL A 60 -23.27 -3.63 4.58
N ARG A 61 -22.39 -3.78 5.55
CA ARG A 61 -21.89 -2.65 6.34
C ARG A 61 -20.92 -1.83 5.51
N LEU A 62 -21.11 -0.52 5.48
CA LEU A 62 -20.36 0.40 4.62
C LEU A 62 -19.67 1.49 5.45
N ASP A 63 -18.36 1.62 5.27
CA ASP A 63 -17.57 2.77 5.70
C ASP A 63 -16.52 3.10 4.64
N THR A 64 -16.80 4.09 3.80
CA THR A 64 -15.95 4.41 2.65
C THR A 64 -15.77 5.91 2.43
N PRO A 65 -14.53 6.36 2.14
CA PRO A 65 -14.29 7.72 1.67
C PRO A 65 -14.66 7.92 0.18
N GLY A 66 -14.99 6.85 -0.54
CA GLY A 66 -15.13 6.85 -2.00
C GLY A 66 -14.13 5.92 -2.69
N GLY A 67 -13.98 6.07 -4.00
CA GLY A 67 -13.03 5.27 -4.77
C GLY A 67 -13.22 5.40 -6.28
N LEU A 68 -12.77 4.39 -7.01
CA LEU A 68 -12.74 4.40 -8.47
C LEU A 68 -14.15 4.27 -9.07
N ASP A 69 -14.46 5.12 -10.05
CA ASP A 69 -15.76 5.13 -10.75
C ASP A 69 -16.11 3.77 -11.36
N GLY A 70 -15.15 3.10 -12.01
CA GLY A 70 -15.37 1.77 -12.59
C GLY A 70 -15.84 0.75 -11.56
N ALA A 71 -15.12 0.64 -10.43
CA ALA A 71 -15.47 -0.29 -9.36
C ALA A 71 -16.82 0.04 -8.70
N MET A 72 -17.11 1.33 -8.51
CA MET A 72 -18.41 1.81 -8.03
C MET A 72 -19.54 1.37 -8.97
N ARG A 73 -19.40 1.59 -10.28
CA ARG A 73 -20.41 1.21 -11.27
C ARG A 73 -20.59 -0.30 -11.36
N ASP A 74 -19.53 -1.08 -11.24
CA ASP A 74 -19.61 -2.54 -11.21
C ASP A 74 -20.38 -3.04 -9.99
N ILE A 75 -20.12 -2.46 -8.80
CA ILE A 75 -20.89 -2.75 -7.57
C ILE A 75 -22.36 -2.38 -7.75
N ILE A 76 -22.66 -1.20 -8.29
CA ILE A 76 -24.04 -0.75 -8.50
C ILE A 76 -24.79 -1.67 -9.46
N LYS A 77 -24.14 -2.10 -10.56
CA LYS A 77 -24.73 -3.08 -11.49
C LYS A 77 -25.02 -4.41 -10.78
N ALA A 78 -24.09 -4.88 -9.95
CA ALA A 78 -24.29 -6.10 -9.17
C ALA A 78 -25.46 -5.98 -8.19
N ILE A 79 -25.62 -4.83 -7.52
CA ILE A 79 -26.75 -4.54 -6.63
C ILE A 79 -28.07 -4.53 -7.41
N ILE A 80 -28.14 -3.81 -8.53
CA ILE A 80 -29.37 -3.70 -9.34
C ILE A 80 -29.78 -5.05 -9.93
N GLY A 81 -28.81 -5.86 -10.35
CA GLY A 81 -29.02 -7.20 -10.90
C GLY A 81 -29.14 -8.32 -9.86
N ALA A 82 -29.10 -8.00 -8.56
CA ALA A 82 -29.08 -9.01 -7.51
C ALA A 82 -30.39 -9.83 -7.49
N PRO A 83 -30.31 -11.17 -7.32
CA PRO A 83 -31.50 -12.03 -7.20
C PRO A 83 -32.17 -11.97 -5.82
N LEU A 84 -31.58 -11.23 -4.88
CA LEU A 84 -32.06 -11.05 -3.51
C LEU A 84 -31.95 -9.57 -3.09
N PRO A 85 -32.71 -9.14 -2.07
CA PRO A 85 -32.59 -7.81 -1.49
C PRO A 85 -31.17 -7.53 -0.97
N VAL A 86 -30.72 -6.29 -1.15
CA VAL A 86 -29.41 -5.81 -0.67
C VAL A 86 -29.63 -4.57 0.18
N ALA A 87 -29.29 -4.66 1.47
CA ALA A 87 -29.26 -3.54 2.39
C ALA A 87 -27.84 -3.00 2.53
N LEU A 88 -27.62 -1.74 2.16
CA LEU A 88 -26.39 -1.03 2.49
C LEU A 88 -26.62 -0.24 3.78
N TYR A 89 -25.79 -0.50 4.79
CA TYR A 89 -25.89 0.10 6.11
C TYR A 89 -24.61 0.85 6.46
N VAL A 90 -24.67 2.18 6.52
CA VAL A 90 -23.52 3.01 6.93
C VAL A 90 -23.33 2.88 8.42
N ALA A 91 -22.30 2.15 8.82
CA ALA A 91 -22.05 1.77 10.19
C ALA A 91 -20.58 1.34 10.39
N PRO A 92 -20.04 1.42 11.63
CA PRO A 92 -20.68 1.88 12.87
C PRO A 92 -20.84 3.41 12.94
N SER A 93 -21.30 3.95 14.08
CA SER A 93 -21.26 5.40 14.33
C SER A 93 -19.86 5.97 14.06
N GLY A 94 -19.80 7.11 13.37
CA GLY A 94 -18.55 7.71 12.87
C GLY A 94 -18.13 7.25 11.48
N ALA A 95 -18.73 6.19 10.93
CA ALA A 95 -18.56 5.80 9.55
C ALA A 95 -19.16 6.81 8.57
N ARG A 96 -18.78 6.68 7.30
CA ARG A 96 -19.31 7.51 6.22
C ARG A 96 -19.55 6.74 4.93
N ALA A 97 -20.44 7.27 4.10
CA ALA A 97 -20.59 6.86 2.70
C ALA A 97 -20.36 8.07 1.80
N ALA A 98 -19.10 8.44 1.61
CA ALA A 98 -18.72 9.57 0.78
C ALA A 98 -18.46 9.15 -0.67
N SER A 99 -18.61 10.09 -1.60
CA SER A 99 -18.28 9.91 -3.01
C SER A 99 -18.96 8.66 -3.61
N ALA A 100 -18.21 7.66 -4.05
CA ALA A 100 -18.74 6.38 -4.55
C ALA A 100 -19.74 5.71 -3.60
N GLY A 101 -19.56 5.84 -2.28
CA GLY A 101 -20.49 5.30 -1.28
C GLY A 101 -21.89 5.90 -1.37
N THR A 102 -22.02 7.18 -1.75
CA THR A 102 -23.31 7.85 -1.98
C THR A 102 -24.06 7.18 -3.13
N TYR A 103 -23.41 6.95 -4.27
CA TYR A 103 -24.05 6.28 -5.42
C TYR A 103 -24.45 4.84 -5.07
N MET A 104 -23.61 4.12 -4.33
CA MET A 104 -23.93 2.78 -3.85
C MET A 104 -25.20 2.78 -2.99
N LEU A 105 -25.32 3.70 -2.02
CA LEU A 105 -26.55 3.86 -1.22
C LEU A 105 -27.77 4.15 -2.08
N TYR A 106 -27.64 5.05 -3.06
CA TYR A 106 -28.72 5.38 -3.98
C TYR A 106 -29.18 4.19 -4.83
N ALA A 107 -28.28 3.25 -5.16
CA ALA A 107 -28.62 2.03 -5.89
C ALA A 107 -29.22 0.92 -5.01
N ALA A 108 -28.95 0.94 -3.70
CA ALA A 108 -29.34 -0.10 -2.76
C ALA A 108 -30.85 -0.33 -2.74
N HIS A 109 -31.28 -1.57 -2.51
CA HIS A 109 -32.69 -1.87 -2.26
C HIS A 109 -33.14 -1.23 -0.96
N ILE A 110 -32.29 -1.30 0.06
CA ILE A 110 -32.46 -0.66 1.36
C ILE A 110 -31.20 0.14 1.66
N ALA A 111 -31.36 1.42 1.96
CA ALA A 111 -30.32 2.33 2.42
C ALA A 111 -30.58 2.66 3.89
N ALA A 112 -29.64 2.32 4.77
CA ALA A 112 -29.74 2.59 6.20
C ALA A 112 -28.48 3.27 6.72
N MET A 113 -28.61 4.04 7.80
CA MET A 113 -27.48 4.72 8.44
C MET A 113 -27.54 4.61 9.96
N ALA A 114 -26.37 4.49 10.59
CA ALA A 114 -26.25 4.61 12.03
C ALA A 114 -26.23 6.08 12.47
N PRO A 115 -26.72 6.42 13.68
CA PRO A 115 -26.54 7.75 14.25
C PRO A 115 -25.06 8.15 14.28
N GLY A 116 -24.76 9.41 13.97
CA GLY A 116 -23.40 9.93 13.91
C GLY A 116 -22.62 9.56 12.64
N THR A 117 -23.28 9.04 11.61
CA THR A 117 -22.69 8.83 10.27
C THR A 117 -23.09 9.95 9.29
N ASN A 118 -22.41 10.02 8.16
CA ASN A 118 -22.72 10.96 7.07
C ASN A 118 -22.61 10.34 5.68
N LEU A 119 -23.25 10.98 4.70
CA LEU A 119 -23.10 10.66 3.28
C LEU A 119 -22.98 11.94 2.44
N GLY A 120 -22.59 11.82 1.17
CA GLY A 120 -22.52 12.93 0.22
C GLY A 120 -21.14 13.10 -0.41
N ALA A 121 -20.74 14.35 -0.67
CA ALA A 121 -19.47 14.69 -1.34
C ALA A 121 -19.26 13.85 -2.61
N ALA A 122 -20.26 13.82 -3.48
CA ALA A 122 -20.39 12.93 -4.63
C ALA A 122 -19.83 13.51 -5.95
N THR A 123 -19.14 14.64 -5.87
CA THR A 123 -18.52 15.31 -7.03
C THR A 123 -17.39 14.43 -7.60
N PRO A 124 -17.43 14.08 -8.90
CA PRO A 124 -16.35 13.34 -9.53
C PRO A 124 -15.10 14.22 -9.62
N VAL A 125 -13.96 13.64 -9.25
CA VAL A 125 -12.64 14.24 -9.43
C VAL A 125 -11.84 13.38 -10.41
N GLN A 126 -11.03 14.03 -11.24
CA GLN A 126 -10.18 13.30 -12.17
C GLN A 126 -8.92 12.84 -11.43
N ILE A 127 -8.85 11.54 -11.20
CA ILE A 127 -7.78 10.90 -10.46
C ILE A 127 -6.66 10.56 -11.45
N GLY A 128 -5.61 11.39 -11.48
CA GLY A 128 -4.48 11.24 -12.40
C GLY A 128 -4.60 12.09 -13.67
N GLY A 129 -3.88 13.20 -13.71
CA GLY A 129 -3.70 14.08 -14.87
C GLY A 129 -2.27 14.62 -14.90
N GLY A 130 -1.57 14.42 -16.03
CA GLY A 130 -0.18 14.84 -16.20
C GLY A 130 0.03 16.35 -16.04
N LEU A 131 1.31 16.74 -15.88
CA LEU A 131 1.75 18.12 -15.68
C LEU A 131 0.94 19.12 -16.52
N PRO A 132 0.44 20.23 -15.92
CA PRO A 132 0.04 21.37 -16.71
C PRO A 132 1.30 21.91 -17.40
N LEU A 133 1.45 21.65 -18.70
CA LEU A 133 2.46 22.30 -19.51
C LEU A 133 2.24 23.82 -19.41
N PRO A 134 3.26 24.60 -19.02
CA PRO A 134 3.10 26.04 -18.88
C PRO A 134 2.73 26.69 -20.23
N GLY A 135 1.55 27.29 -20.26
CA GLY A 135 1.12 28.40 -21.10
C GLY A 135 1.64 28.46 -22.54
N ARG A 136 0.82 28.00 -23.50
CA ARG A 136 0.77 28.68 -24.80
C ARG A 136 -0.02 29.98 -24.61
N ARG A 137 0.69 31.11 -24.55
CA ARG A 137 0.07 32.43 -24.77
C ARG A 137 -0.58 32.40 -26.16
N PRO A 138 -1.80 32.95 -26.34
CA PRO A 138 -2.32 33.15 -27.68
C PRO A 138 -1.35 34.07 -28.44
N ALA A 139 -0.88 33.61 -29.60
CA ALA A 139 -0.14 34.47 -30.51
C ALA A 139 -1.08 35.61 -30.99
N PRO A 140 -0.59 36.86 -31.14
CA PRO A 140 -1.40 37.93 -31.69
C PRO A 140 -1.77 37.57 -33.13
N GLY A 141 -3.07 37.62 -33.43
CA GLY A 141 -3.59 37.33 -34.76
C GLY A 141 -3.07 38.33 -35.78
N ASN A 142 -2.55 37.81 -36.89
CA ASN A 142 -2.59 38.52 -38.16
C ASN A 142 -3.82 38.01 -38.92
N SER A 143 -4.67 38.98 -39.25
CA SER A 143 -5.76 38.87 -40.21
C SER A 143 -5.23 38.48 -41.59
N ASP A 144 -5.99 37.59 -42.26
CA ASP A 144 -6.18 37.48 -43.71
C ASP A 144 -6.04 36.04 -44.22
N ALA A 145 -7.14 35.27 -44.13
CA ALA A 145 -7.54 34.23 -45.10
C ALA A 145 -8.96 33.71 -44.79
N ASP A 146 -9.81 33.67 -45.81
CA ASP A 146 -11.20 33.18 -45.83
C ASP A 146 -11.35 31.66 -45.58
N PRO A 147 -12.57 31.14 -45.31
CA PRO A 147 -12.81 29.93 -44.52
C PRO A 147 -12.92 28.63 -45.35
N ASP A 148 -12.37 27.54 -44.82
CA ASP A 148 -12.76 26.17 -45.20
C ASP A 148 -13.86 25.66 -44.24
N PRO A 149 -14.92 24.98 -44.74
CA PRO A 149 -15.98 24.45 -43.91
C PRO A 149 -15.62 23.05 -43.35
N GLU A 150 -16.08 22.81 -42.13
CA GLU A 150 -16.25 21.49 -41.48
C GLU A 150 -14.99 20.69 -41.12
N GLN A 151 -14.52 20.93 -39.89
CA GLN A 151 -14.22 19.86 -38.94
C GLN A 151 -14.51 20.37 -37.52
N ASP A 152 -15.72 20.08 -37.03
CA ASP A 152 -16.13 20.29 -35.64
C ASP A 152 -15.26 19.42 -34.72
N GLN A 153 -14.14 19.97 -34.26
CA GLN A 153 -13.52 19.57 -33.01
C GLN A 153 -13.54 20.78 -32.08
N PRO A 154 -14.50 20.84 -31.13
CA PRO A 154 -14.45 21.90 -30.15
C PRO A 154 -13.17 21.74 -29.32
N PRO A 155 -12.38 22.81 -29.12
CA PRO A 155 -11.21 22.77 -28.27
C PRO A 155 -11.66 22.40 -26.86
N SER A 156 -11.25 21.23 -26.35
CA SER A 156 -11.62 20.77 -25.02
C SER A 156 -10.86 21.59 -23.97
N THR A 157 -11.41 22.72 -23.57
CA THR A 157 -10.96 23.42 -22.37
C THR A 157 -11.16 22.51 -21.15
N PRO A 158 -10.27 22.55 -20.14
CA PRO A 158 -10.42 21.79 -18.90
C PRO A 158 -11.81 21.95 -18.25
N ASP A 159 -12.39 23.15 -18.34
CA ASP A 159 -13.71 23.47 -17.82
C ASP A 159 -14.85 22.75 -18.56
N ALA A 160 -14.73 22.58 -19.87
CA ALA A 160 -15.70 21.83 -20.67
C ALA A 160 -15.69 20.33 -20.32
N MET A 161 -14.50 19.75 -20.09
CA MET A 161 -14.37 18.35 -19.65
C MET A 161 -14.91 18.14 -18.24
N ARG A 162 -14.59 19.03 -17.29
CA ARG A 162 -15.15 18.99 -15.93
C ARG A 162 -16.68 19.08 -15.95
N SER A 163 -17.23 19.97 -16.77
CA SER A 163 -18.69 20.11 -16.91
C SER A 163 -19.34 18.85 -17.46
N LYS A 164 -18.72 18.18 -18.44
CA LYS A 164 -19.19 16.89 -18.96
C LYS A 164 -19.20 15.81 -17.88
N LEU A 165 -18.11 15.69 -17.11
CA LEU A 165 -18.01 14.70 -16.01
C LEU A 165 -19.07 14.95 -14.93
N VAL A 166 -19.26 16.21 -14.52
CA VAL A 166 -20.27 16.57 -13.52
C VAL A 166 -21.68 16.29 -14.06
N ASN A 167 -21.97 16.64 -15.30
CA ASN A 167 -23.30 16.39 -15.87
C ASN A 167 -23.61 14.89 -16.05
N ASP A 168 -22.63 14.06 -16.43
CA ASP A 168 -22.79 12.60 -16.46
C ASP A 168 -23.07 12.05 -15.05
N ALA A 169 -22.29 12.47 -14.06
CA ALA A 169 -22.45 12.07 -12.68
C ALA A 169 -23.82 12.47 -12.09
N VAL A 170 -24.29 13.68 -12.39
CA VAL A 170 -25.64 14.15 -12.01
C VAL A 170 -26.71 13.28 -12.67
N ALA A 171 -26.63 13.05 -13.97
CA ALA A 171 -27.58 12.20 -14.68
C ALA A 171 -27.62 10.79 -14.07
N TYR A 172 -26.44 10.23 -13.76
CA TYR A 172 -26.32 8.91 -13.18
C TYR A 172 -26.95 8.83 -11.79
N ILE A 173 -26.57 9.71 -10.84
CA ILE A 173 -27.12 9.64 -9.48
C ILE A 173 -28.62 9.92 -9.43
N ARG A 174 -29.12 10.83 -10.28
CA ARG A 174 -30.57 11.10 -10.41
C ARG A 174 -31.31 9.87 -10.91
N SER A 175 -30.78 9.16 -11.91
CA SER A 175 -31.40 7.92 -12.40
C SER A 175 -31.49 6.84 -11.32
N LEU A 176 -30.48 6.72 -10.45
CA LEU A 176 -30.51 5.80 -9.30
C LEU A 176 -31.53 6.25 -8.25
N ALA A 177 -31.64 7.55 -8.01
CA ALA A 177 -32.64 8.13 -7.12
C ALA A 177 -34.06 7.81 -7.58
N GLU A 178 -34.35 8.04 -8.86
CA GLU A 178 -35.64 7.76 -9.49
C GLU A 178 -35.96 6.26 -9.47
N LEU A 179 -34.97 5.41 -9.76
CA LEU A 179 -35.11 3.95 -9.71
C LEU A 179 -35.54 3.45 -8.32
N ARG A 180 -35.12 4.14 -7.25
CA ARG A 180 -35.39 3.72 -5.85
C ARG A 180 -36.35 4.64 -5.10
N GLY A 181 -36.95 5.63 -5.77
CA GLY A 181 -37.85 6.59 -5.15
C GLY A 181 -37.20 7.50 -4.11
N ARG A 182 -35.90 7.76 -4.23
CA ARG A 182 -35.12 8.63 -3.33
C ARG A 182 -35.04 10.06 -3.87
N ASN A 183 -34.65 10.99 -3.01
CA ASN A 183 -34.55 12.42 -3.37
C ASN A 183 -33.48 12.69 -4.43
N ALA A 184 -33.91 12.90 -5.67
CA ALA A 184 -33.05 13.16 -6.82
C ALA A 184 -32.45 14.57 -6.81
N ASP A 185 -33.15 15.55 -6.24
CA ASP A 185 -32.66 16.94 -6.20
C ASP A 185 -31.51 17.10 -5.21
N TRP A 186 -31.60 16.45 -4.04
CA TRP A 186 -30.46 16.36 -3.14
C TRP A 186 -29.32 15.56 -3.76
N ALA A 187 -29.62 14.47 -4.48
CA ALA A 187 -28.60 13.67 -5.16
C ALA A 187 -27.78 14.53 -6.14
N GLU A 188 -28.43 15.41 -6.89
CA GLU A 188 -27.77 16.37 -7.76
C GLU A 188 -26.91 17.39 -6.97
N GLN A 189 -27.43 17.93 -5.86
CA GLN A 189 -26.66 18.84 -5.00
C GLN A 189 -25.41 18.16 -4.43
N ALA A 190 -25.50 16.89 -4.03
CA ALA A 190 -24.35 16.12 -3.56
C ALA A 190 -23.23 16.04 -4.61
N VAL A 191 -23.56 16.09 -5.90
CA VAL A 191 -22.60 16.07 -7.01
C VAL A 191 -22.14 17.47 -7.41
N ARG A 192 -23.04 18.44 -7.57
CA ARG A 192 -22.69 19.78 -8.05
C ARG A 192 -22.00 20.64 -6.98
N GLU A 193 -22.45 20.50 -5.74
CA GLU A 193 -22.04 21.37 -4.62
C GLU A 193 -21.20 20.63 -3.57
N ALA A 194 -20.92 19.34 -3.80
CA ALA A 194 -20.27 18.46 -2.83
C ALA A 194 -21.02 18.40 -1.47
N ALA A 195 -22.33 18.60 -1.49
CA ALA A 195 -23.16 18.62 -0.28
C ALA A 195 -23.06 17.29 0.49
N SER A 196 -23.16 17.36 1.82
CA SER A 196 -23.15 16.20 2.71
C SER A 196 -24.27 16.32 3.74
N LEU A 197 -24.85 15.18 4.14
CA LEU A 197 -25.89 15.11 5.16
C LEU A 197 -25.48 14.22 6.33
N SER A 198 -25.93 14.59 7.52
CA SER A 198 -25.99 13.67 8.65
C SER A 198 -27.05 12.59 8.43
N ALA A 199 -26.92 11.45 9.10
CA ALA A 199 -27.88 10.36 9.04
C ALA A 199 -29.34 10.81 9.28
N GLN A 200 -29.55 11.73 10.24
CA GLN A 200 -30.87 12.25 10.58
C GLN A 200 -31.50 13.04 9.42
N GLN A 201 -30.73 13.98 8.85
CA GLN A 201 -31.20 14.79 7.72
C GLN A 201 -31.39 13.95 6.45
N ALA A 202 -30.57 12.91 6.28
CA ALA A 202 -30.70 11.99 5.16
C ALA A 202 -32.05 11.24 5.20
N LEU A 203 -32.50 10.81 6.39
CA LEU A 203 -33.82 10.21 6.54
C LEU A 203 -34.94 11.24 6.28
N GLU A 204 -34.83 12.42 6.89
CA GLU A 204 -35.83 13.50 6.74
C GLU A 204 -36.00 13.96 5.28
N GLN A 205 -34.92 13.95 4.51
CA GLN A 205 -34.92 14.35 3.09
C GLN A 205 -35.18 13.17 2.14
N ASN A 206 -35.54 11.97 2.62
CA ASN A 206 -35.78 10.78 1.80
C ASN A 206 -34.56 10.39 0.93
N VAL A 207 -33.37 10.51 1.49
CA VAL A 207 -32.09 10.07 0.91
C VAL A 207 -31.75 8.64 1.33
N ILE A 208 -32.22 8.23 2.50
CA ILE A 208 -32.12 6.86 3.02
C ILE A 208 -33.49 6.40 3.53
N ASP A 209 -33.64 5.09 3.74
CA ASP A 209 -34.89 4.47 4.17
C ASP A 209 -35.00 4.39 5.70
N LEU A 210 -33.87 4.18 6.39
CA LEU A 210 -33.86 3.80 7.81
C LEU A 210 -32.69 4.40 8.61
N LEU A 211 -32.96 4.65 9.89
CA LEU A 211 -31.97 4.87 10.94
C LEU A 211 -31.97 3.71 11.91
N ALA A 212 -30.81 3.14 12.18
CA ALA A 212 -30.66 2.07 13.15
C ALA A 212 -29.31 2.18 13.86
N ALA A 213 -29.25 2.04 15.18
CA ALA A 213 -28.00 2.11 15.95
C ALA A 213 -27.20 0.80 15.91
N SER A 214 -27.80 -0.31 15.47
CA SER A 214 -27.15 -1.61 15.35
C SER A 214 -27.77 -2.48 14.26
N ASP A 215 -27.07 -3.54 13.85
CA ASP A 215 -27.64 -4.54 12.92
C ASP A 215 -28.92 -5.16 13.48
N ALA A 216 -28.98 -5.43 14.78
CA ALA A 216 -30.14 -6.05 15.40
C ALA A 216 -31.39 -5.15 15.27
N GLU A 217 -31.22 -3.85 15.55
CA GLU A 217 -32.28 -2.86 15.39
C GLU A 217 -32.67 -2.68 13.91
N LEU A 218 -31.70 -2.69 13.00
CA LEU A 218 -31.98 -2.62 11.57
C LEU A 218 -32.81 -3.82 11.10
N LEU A 219 -32.43 -5.03 11.50
CA LEU A 219 -33.16 -6.25 11.15
C LEU A 219 -34.57 -6.28 11.76
N GLU A 220 -34.75 -5.74 12.96
CA GLU A 220 -36.09 -5.59 13.55
C GLU A 220 -36.96 -4.61 12.74
N GLN A 221 -36.40 -3.47 12.32
CA GLN A 221 -37.12 -2.48 11.50
C GLN A 221 -37.41 -2.95 10.05
N LEU A 222 -36.61 -3.89 9.55
CA LEU A 222 -36.77 -4.50 8.23
C LEU A 222 -37.79 -5.63 8.20
N ASP A 223 -38.15 -6.19 9.36
CA ASP A 223 -39.07 -7.32 9.44
C ASP A 223 -40.45 -6.94 8.91
N GLY A 224 -41.00 -7.79 8.05
CA GLY A 224 -42.29 -7.56 7.39
C GLY A 224 -42.28 -6.51 6.27
N ARG A 225 -41.14 -5.87 5.96
CA ARG A 225 -41.06 -4.93 4.83
C ARG A 225 -41.03 -5.66 3.49
N THR A 226 -41.71 -5.11 2.50
CA THR A 226 -41.66 -5.58 1.11
C THR A 226 -40.65 -4.76 0.31
N VAL A 227 -39.76 -5.45 -0.40
CA VAL A 227 -38.73 -4.88 -1.27
C VAL A 227 -39.02 -5.31 -2.71
N GLU A 228 -38.98 -4.34 -3.63
CA GLU A 228 -39.14 -4.59 -5.06
C GLU A 228 -37.81 -5.08 -5.68
N LEU A 229 -37.82 -6.29 -6.23
CA LEU A 229 -36.73 -6.84 -7.05
C LEU A 229 -37.15 -6.93 -8.51
N SER A 230 -36.18 -7.16 -9.40
CA SER A 230 -36.44 -7.44 -10.82
C SER A 230 -37.31 -8.70 -11.04
N THR A 231 -37.26 -9.64 -10.09
CA THR A 231 -38.07 -10.88 -10.09
C THR A 231 -39.46 -10.69 -9.47
N GLY A 232 -39.75 -9.53 -8.87
CA GLY A 232 -41.01 -9.23 -8.17
C GLY A 232 -40.80 -8.82 -6.70
N PRO A 233 -41.89 -8.50 -5.98
CA PRO A 233 -41.83 -8.09 -4.58
C PRO A 233 -41.45 -9.25 -3.66
N VAL A 234 -40.56 -8.99 -2.70
CA VAL A 234 -40.12 -9.93 -1.67
C VAL A 234 -40.37 -9.32 -0.29
N THR A 235 -41.09 -10.03 0.58
CA THR A 235 -41.30 -9.62 1.98
C THR A 235 -40.22 -10.23 2.87
N LEU A 236 -39.55 -9.38 3.66
CA LEU A 236 -38.47 -9.77 4.55
C LEU A 236 -39.00 -10.36 5.86
N ALA A 237 -38.38 -11.43 6.35
CA ALA A 237 -38.64 -12.06 7.65
C ALA A 237 -37.36 -12.05 8.49
N THR A 238 -36.91 -10.85 8.87
CA THR A 238 -35.59 -10.61 9.48
C THR A 238 -35.59 -10.64 11.01
N ALA A 239 -36.76 -10.66 11.66
CA ALA A 239 -36.85 -10.73 13.12
C ALA A 239 -36.24 -12.04 13.65
N GLY A 240 -35.20 -11.91 14.48
CA GLY A 240 -34.47 -13.07 15.02
C GLY A 240 -33.64 -13.84 14.00
N ALA A 241 -33.46 -13.31 12.78
CA ALA A 241 -32.63 -13.96 11.77
C ALA A 241 -31.17 -14.05 12.21
N VAL A 242 -30.54 -15.19 11.93
CA VAL A 242 -29.11 -15.40 12.22
C VAL A 242 -28.28 -14.70 11.15
N LEU A 243 -27.41 -13.80 11.61
CA LEU A 243 -26.41 -13.14 10.76
C LEU A 243 -25.27 -14.13 10.47
N GLN A 244 -25.08 -14.44 9.19
CA GLN A 244 -23.99 -15.26 8.70
C GLN A 244 -22.92 -14.36 8.08
N ASP A 245 -21.77 -14.28 8.73
CA ASP A 245 -20.67 -13.43 8.25
C ASP A 245 -19.98 -14.03 7.03
N PHE A 246 -19.96 -13.27 5.94
CA PHE A 246 -19.18 -13.54 4.75
C PHE A 246 -17.88 -12.72 4.78
N GLU A 247 -16.81 -13.42 5.13
CA GLU A 247 -15.46 -12.85 5.21
C GLU A 247 -14.79 -12.81 3.83
N PRO A 248 -13.97 -11.78 3.55
CA PRO A 248 -13.19 -11.72 2.31
C PRO A 248 -12.23 -12.91 2.19
N ASP A 249 -12.17 -13.51 0.99
CA ASP A 249 -11.23 -14.58 0.67
C ASP A 249 -9.77 -14.09 0.65
N TRP A 250 -8.81 -15.02 0.65
CA TRP A 250 -7.38 -14.66 0.70
C TRP A 250 -6.95 -13.81 -0.50
N ARG A 251 -7.56 -14.02 -1.67
CA ARG A 251 -7.27 -13.27 -2.89
C ARG A 251 -7.74 -11.83 -2.75
N THR A 252 -8.96 -11.61 -2.28
CA THR A 252 -9.51 -10.29 -2.01
C THR A 252 -8.69 -9.57 -0.95
N ARG A 253 -8.27 -10.27 0.12
CA ARG A 253 -7.36 -9.70 1.13
C ARG A 253 -6.03 -9.25 0.50
N LEU A 254 -5.43 -10.08 -0.34
CA LEU A 254 -4.20 -9.73 -1.05
C LEU A 254 -4.41 -8.51 -1.96
N LEU A 255 -5.48 -8.50 -2.76
CA LEU A 255 -5.77 -7.38 -3.66
C LEU A 255 -6.08 -6.09 -2.90
N ALA A 256 -6.77 -6.16 -1.76
CA ALA A 256 -7.03 -5.02 -0.89
C ALA A 256 -5.73 -4.45 -0.32
N VAL A 257 -4.79 -5.32 0.10
CA VAL A 257 -3.46 -4.92 0.55
C VAL A 257 -2.67 -4.23 -0.57
N LEU A 258 -2.73 -4.75 -1.80
CA LEU A 258 -2.07 -4.14 -2.96
C LEU A 258 -2.75 -2.85 -3.45
N THR A 259 -4.01 -2.63 -3.12
CA THR A 259 -4.71 -1.38 -3.41
C THR A 259 -4.36 -0.29 -2.38
N ASN A 260 -3.71 -0.65 -1.27
CA ASN A 260 -3.27 0.32 -0.27
C ASN A 260 -2.02 1.10 -0.78
N PRO A 261 -2.09 2.43 -0.87
CA PRO A 261 -0.98 3.30 -1.28
C PRO A 261 0.30 3.10 -0.47
N SER A 262 0.15 2.95 0.85
CA SER A 262 1.27 2.83 1.78
C SER A 262 2.00 1.51 1.59
N VAL A 263 1.25 0.42 1.42
CA VAL A 263 1.83 -0.91 1.20
C VAL A 263 2.50 -0.98 -0.16
N THR A 264 1.83 -0.46 -1.20
CA THR A 264 2.40 -0.36 -2.56
C THR A 264 3.72 0.41 -2.55
N TYR A 265 3.77 1.54 -1.83
CA TYR A 265 5.00 2.33 -1.66
C TYR A 265 6.11 1.58 -0.93
N ILE A 266 5.79 0.87 0.16
CA ILE A 266 6.78 0.04 0.88
C ILE A 266 7.31 -1.08 -0.03
N LEU A 267 6.42 -1.77 -0.75
CA LEU A 267 6.79 -2.82 -1.71
C LEU A 267 7.67 -2.27 -2.84
N LEU A 268 7.40 -1.05 -3.33
CA LEU A 268 8.23 -0.38 -4.33
C LEU A 268 9.66 -0.21 -3.79
N LEU A 269 9.82 0.31 -2.57
CA LEU A 269 11.13 0.54 -1.97
C LEU A 269 11.86 -0.75 -1.63
N ILE A 270 11.18 -1.74 -1.06
CA ILE A 270 11.74 -3.08 -0.83
C ILE A 270 12.18 -3.68 -2.16
N GLY A 271 11.40 -3.50 -3.22
CA GLY A 271 11.72 -3.96 -4.56
C GLY A 271 13.00 -3.35 -5.10
N ILE A 272 13.10 -2.02 -5.05
CA ILE A 272 14.28 -1.29 -5.53
C ILE A 272 15.52 -1.64 -4.69
N TYR A 273 15.44 -1.61 -3.35
CA TYR A 273 16.57 -1.92 -2.48
C TYR A 273 16.98 -3.39 -2.55
N GLY A 274 16.04 -4.33 -2.61
CA GLY A 274 16.32 -5.76 -2.73
C GLY A 274 17.08 -6.11 -3.99
N LEU A 275 16.66 -5.55 -5.13
CA LEU A 275 17.39 -5.67 -6.40
C LEU A 275 18.78 -5.05 -6.29
N PHE A 276 18.90 -3.85 -5.69
CA PHE A 276 20.19 -3.22 -5.50
C PHE A 276 21.17 -4.09 -4.69
N PHE A 277 20.74 -4.64 -3.56
CA PHE A 277 21.60 -5.47 -2.71
C PHE A 277 22.07 -6.73 -3.42
N GLU A 278 21.23 -7.34 -4.26
CA GLU A 278 21.64 -8.48 -5.10
C GLU A 278 22.74 -8.08 -6.10
N PHE A 279 22.59 -6.93 -6.77
CA PHE A 279 23.60 -6.43 -7.71
C PHE A 279 24.90 -6.01 -7.04
N ALA A 280 24.82 -5.42 -5.84
CA ALA A 280 25.98 -4.96 -5.08
C ALA A 280 26.73 -6.11 -4.40
N SER A 281 26.04 -7.21 -4.07
CA SER A 281 26.61 -8.38 -3.41
C SER A 281 26.19 -9.66 -4.14
N PRO A 282 26.84 -9.99 -5.27
CA PRO A 282 26.51 -11.17 -6.05
C PRO A 282 26.58 -12.44 -5.20
N GLY A 283 25.52 -13.26 -5.23
CA GLY A 283 25.44 -14.52 -4.49
C GLY A 283 24.39 -14.58 -3.38
N GLY A 284 23.65 -13.48 -3.15
CA GLY A 284 22.58 -13.40 -2.17
C GLY A 284 21.30 -14.14 -2.55
N VAL A 285 20.95 -14.18 -3.85
CA VAL A 285 19.74 -14.69 -4.54
C VAL A 285 18.39 -14.27 -3.91
N VAL A 286 18.22 -14.50 -2.61
CA VAL A 286 17.05 -14.17 -1.80
C VAL A 286 16.69 -12.68 -1.86
N PRO A 287 17.61 -11.71 -1.66
CA PRO A 287 17.27 -10.29 -1.78
C PRO A 287 16.80 -9.91 -3.19
N GLY A 288 17.44 -10.46 -4.23
CA GLY A 288 17.06 -10.23 -5.62
C GLY A 288 15.68 -10.77 -5.97
N VAL A 289 15.37 -12.01 -5.59
CA VAL A 289 14.06 -12.63 -5.85
C VAL A 289 12.96 -11.94 -5.04
N ALA A 290 13.18 -11.70 -3.75
CA ALA A 290 12.21 -10.98 -2.92
C ALA A 290 11.98 -9.55 -3.43
N GLY A 291 13.06 -8.87 -3.85
CA GLY A 291 12.99 -7.55 -4.46
C GLY A 291 12.22 -7.55 -5.78
N ALA A 292 12.49 -8.49 -6.68
CA ALA A 292 11.77 -8.60 -7.95
C ALA A 292 10.27 -8.83 -7.75
N ILE A 293 9.89 -9.75 -6.85
CA ILE A 293 8.49 -10.02 -6.52
C ILE A 293 7.83 -8.78 -5.92
N ALA A 294 8.47 -8.15 -4.93
CA ALA A 294 7.95 -6.93 -4.31
C ALA A 294 7.77 -5.80 -5.33
N LEU A 295 8.71 -5.63 -6.26
CA LEU A 295 8.64 -4.63 -7.32
C LEU A 295 7.47 -4.91 -8.28
N LEU A 296 7.28 -6.16 -8.72
CA LEU A 296 6.16 -6.53 -9.59
C LEU A 296 4.80 -6.31 -8.91
N LEU A 297 4.69 -6.66 -7.63
CA LEU A 297 3.48 -6.41 -6.84
C LEU A 297 3.24 -4.91 -6.65
N ALA A 298 4.29 -4.13 -6.41
CA ALA A 298 4.19 -2.68 -6.33
C ALA A 298 3.74 -2.07 -7.66
N LEU A 299 4.29 -2.51 -8.79
CA LEU A 299 3.88 -2.04 -10.12
C LEU A 299 2.40 -2.36 -10.40
N TYR A 300 1.93 -3.54 -9.99
CA TYR A 300 0.50 -3.88 -10.07
C TYR A 300 -0.37 -2.95 -9.21
N GLY A 301 0.05 -2.67 -7.97
CA GLY A 301 -0.64 -1.70 -7.10
C GLY A 301 -0.64 -0.27 -7.68
N LEU A 302 0.51 0.17 -8.21
CA LEU A 302 0.67 1.47 -8.86
C LEU A 302 -0.22 1.63 -10.10
N GLN A 303 -0.49 0.56 -10.84
CA GLN A 303 -1.44 0.60 -11.97
C GLN A 303 -2.87 0.93 -11.52
N MET A 304 -3.24 0.56 -10.29
CA MET A 304 -4.58 0.80 -9.74
C MET A 304 -4.71 2.18 -9.06
N LEU A 305 -3.60 2.90 -8.92
CA LEU A 305 -3.50 4.17 -8.19
C LEU A 305 -3.22 5.34 -9.16
N PRO A 306 -3.64 6.57 -8.82
CA PRO A 306 -3.26 7.78 -9.58
C PRO A 306 -1.80 8.14 -9.36
N VAL A 307 -0.91 7.47 -10.09
CA VAL A 307 0.51 7.70 -9.94
C VAL A 307 0.95 8.91 -10.76
N ASN A 308 1.64 9.84 -10.10
CA ASN A 308 2.35 10.90 -10.77
C ASN A 308 3.74 10.40 -11.21
N TYR A 309 3.93 10.30 -12.53
CA TYR A 309 5.20 9.84 -13.10
C TYR A 309 6.41 10.72 -12.73
N ALA A 310 6.22 12.01 -12.44
CA ALA A 310 7.29 12.87 -11.94
C ALA A 310 7.71 12.47 -10.52
N GLY A 311 6.75 12.15 -9.64
CA GLY A 311 7.01 11.64 -8.31
C GLY A 311 7.74 10.29 -8.34
N LEU A 312 7.29 9.37 -9.20
CA LEU A 312 7.98 8.10 -9.43
C LEU A 312 9.41 8.30 -9.95
N GLY A 313 9.61 9.18 -10.93
CA GLY A 313 10.93 9.52 -11.45
C GLY A 313 11.85 10.10 -10.39
N LEU A 314 11.34 10.97 -9.51
CA LEU A 314 12.09 11.53 -8.39
C LEU A 314 12.47 10.48 -7.34
N ILE A 315 11.61 9.49 -7.06
CA ILE A 315 11.95 8.36 -6.18
C ILE A 315 13.07 7.54 -6.79
N LEU A 316 12.96 7.17 -8.07
CA LEU A 316 13.98 6.38 -8.76
C LEU A 316 15.32 7.13 -8.81
N LEU A 317 15.28 8.44 -9.10
CA LEU A 317 16.46 9.31 -9.04
C LEU A 317 17.02 9.37 -7.62
N GLY A 318 16.16 9.57 -6.61
CA GLY A 318 16.56 9.69 -5.22
C GLY A 318 17.27 8.44 -4.72
N VAL A 319 16.68 7.26 -4.95
CA VAL A 319 17.34 5.99 -4.64
C VAL A 319 18.63 5.87 -5.46
N GLY A 320 18.60 6.10 -6.77
CA GLY A 320 19.79 6.03 -7.62
C GLY A 320 20.96 6.90 -7.14
N LEU A 321 20.70 8.13 -6.68
CA LEU A 321 21.71 9.03 -6.10
C LEU A 321 22.27 8.49 -4.77
N MET A 322 21.40 7.95 -3.91
CA MET A 322 21.83 7.30 -2.66
C MET A 322 22.72 6.08 -2.93
N LEU A 323 22.40 5.30 -3.97
CA LEU A 323 23.20 4.16 -4.39
C LEU A 323 24.52 4.58 -5.04
N ALA A 324 24.52 5.64 -5.85
CA ALA A 324 25.72 6.16 -6.50
C ALA A 324 26.78 6.60 -5.49
N GLU A 325 26.37 7.18 -4.35
CA GLU A 325 27.25 7.57 -3.25
C GLU A 325 28.05 6.40 -2.67
N VAL A 326 27.51 5.18 -2.70
CA VAL A 326 28.20 3.97 -2.21
C VAL A 326 29.43 3.64 -3.07
N PHE A 327 29.32 3.82 -4.38
CA PHE A 327 30.41 3.56 -5.33
C PHE A 327 31.34 4.76 -5.51
N ALA A 328 30.79 5.96 -5.47
CA ALA A 328 31.51 7.22 -5.60
C ALA A 328 31.26 8.10 -4.36
N PRO A 329 32.02 7.90 -3.26
CA PRO A 329 31.84 8.67 -2.03
C PRO A 329 32.07 10.16 -2.28
N SER A 330 31.01 10.96 -2.27
CA SER A 330 31.01 12.40 -2.51
C SER A 330 30.87 13.22 -1.21
N PHE A 331 31.29 12.63 -0.08
CA PHE A 331 31.13 13.20 1.26
C PHE A 331 29.67 13.40 1.68
N GLY A 332 28.76 12.53 1.19
CA GLY A 332 27.35 12.54 1.53
C GLY A 332 26.49 13.48 0.70
N ALA A 333 27.04 14.21 -0.27
CA ALA A 333 26.27 15.13 -1.11
C ALA A 333 25.20 14.40 -1.94
N LEU A 334 25.57 13.32 -2.64
CA LEU A 334 24.60 12.51 -3.41
C LEU A 334 23.63 11.77 -2.49
N GLY A 335 24.06 11.32 -1.30
CA GLY A 335 23.19 10.64 -0.33
C GLY A 335 22.10 11.56 0.25
N ILE A 336 22.47 12.78 0.66
CA ILE A 336 21.52 13.78 1.16
C ILE A 336 20.60 14.25 0.03
N GLY A 337 21.16 14.60 -1.14
CA GLY A 337 20.38 14.99 -2.31
C GLY A 337 19.40 13.89 -2.74
N GLY A 338 19.83 12.64 -2.70
CA GLY A 338 18.99 11.48 -2.98
C GLY A 338 17.87 11.28 -1.96
N THR A 339 18.14 11.49 -0.67
CA THR A 339 17.12 11.46 0.38
C THR A 339 16.08 12.57 0.18
N VAL A 340 16.50 13.78 -0.17
CA VAL A 340 15.60 14.90 -0.47
C VAL A 340 14.73 14.59 -1.70
N ALA A 341 15.35 14.09 -2.77
CA ALA A 341 14.62 13.68 -3.97
C ALA A 341 13.61 12.55 -3.69
N LEU A 342 13.99 11.57 -2.87
CA LEU A 342 13.10 10.50 -2.40
C LEU A 342 11.89 11.08 -1.66
N VAL A 343 12.10 11.99 -0.69
CA VAL A 343 11.01 12.61 0.09
C VAL A 343 10.07 13.40 -0.83
N ILE A 344 10.60 14.30 -1.66
CA ILE A 344 9.80 15.11 -2.57
C ILE A 344 9.04 14.21 -3.56
N GLY A 345 9.74 13.23 -4.14
CA GLY A 345 9.13 12.25 -5.04
C GLY A 345 8.01 11.45 -4.37
N SER A 346 8.18 11.06 -3.12
CA SER A 346 7.18 10.31 -2.34
C SER A 346 5.95 11.13 -1.99
N ILE A 347 6.12 12.43 -1.72
CA ILE A 347 4.99 13.36 -1.50
C ILE A 347 4.19 13.53 -2.81
N ILE A 348 4.89 13.60 -3.95
CA ILE A 348 4.28 13.82 -5.27
C ILE A 348 3.72 12.52 -5.87
N LEU A 349 4.20 11.34 -5.44
CA LEU A 349 3.97 10.05 -6.09
C LEU A 349 2.49 9.74 -6.32
N ILE A 350 1.64 10.05 -5.34
CA ILE A 350 0.20 9.75 -5.39
C ILE A 350 -0.58 11.04 -5.24
N ASP A 351 -1.46 11.28 -6.19
CA ASP A 351 -2.32 12.47 -6.21
C ASP A 351 -3.31 12.46 -5.04
N THR A 352 -3.20 13.46 -4.17
CA THR A 352 -3.91 13.55 -2.89
C THR A 352 -5.34 14.09 -2.99
N GLU A 353 -5.84 14.38 -4.19
CA GLU A 353 -7.20 14.93 -4.36
C GLU A 353 -8.32 13.97 -3.89
N ALA A 354 -8.05 12.66 -3.81
CA ALA A 354 -8.97 11.65 -3.28
C ALA A 354 -8.69 11.35 -1.79
N PRO A 355 -9.64 11.66 -0.87
CA PRO A 355 -9.48 11.36 0.55
C PRO A 355 -9.23 9.86 0.79
N GLY A 356 -8.14 9.52 1.49
CA GLY A 356 -7.79 8.15 1.83
C GLY A 356 -6.87 7.41 0.85
N PHE A 357 -6.50 8.02 -0.29
CA PHE A 357 -5.52 7.47 -1.23
C PHE A 357 -4.09 8.05 -1.08
N GLY A 358 -3.87 8.98 -0.16
CA GLY A 358 -2.54 9.55 0.09
C GLY A 358 -1.62 8.64 0.91
N ILE A 359 -0.30 8.77 0.71
CA ILE A 359 0.72 8.16 1.59
C ILE A 359 0.86 9.06 2.83
N PRO A 360 0.72 8.54 4.06
CA PRO A 360 0.83 9.37 5.25
C PRO A 360 2.25 9.93 5.37
N LEU A 361 2.35 11.23 5.64
CA LEU A 361 3.64 11.93 5.81
C LEU A 361 4.51 11.30 6.90
N THR A 362 3.90 10.69 7.91
CA THR A 362 4.59 9.94 8.96
C THR A 362 5.35 8.74 8.40
N LEU A 363 4.77 8.01 7.44
CA LEU A 363 5.45 6.90 6.76
C LEU A 363 6.59 7.42 5.88
N ILE A 364 6.36 8.47 5.10
CA ILE A 364 7.41 9.09 4.26
C ILE A 364 8.58 9.55 5.16
N GLY A 365 8.28 10.25 6.25
CA GLY A 365 9.27 10.69 7.23
C GLY A 365 10.02 9.54 7.89
N ALA A 366 9.32 8.47 8.29
CA ALA A 366 9.93 7.29 8.89
C ALA A 366 10.87 6.57 7.90
N VAL A 367 10.45 6.41 6.64
CA VAL A 367 11.27 5.80 5.59
C VAL A 367 12.48 6.66 5.28
N ALA A 368 12.32 7.98 5.15
CA ALA A 368 13.42 8.91 4.89
C ALA A 368 14.42 8.92 6.05
N ALA A 369 13.95 8.96 7.29
CA ALA A 369 14.80 8.89 8.48
C ALA A 369 15.53 7.55 8.56
N SER A 370 14.85 6.43 8.31
CA SER A 370 15.47 5.09 8.30
C SER A 370 16.52 4.96 7.21
N SER A 371 16.24 5.50 6.01
CA SER A 371 17.17 5.49 4.88
C SER A 371 18.40 6.36 5.17
N LEU A 372 18.22 7.53 5.79
CA LEU A 372 19.31 8.43 6.20
C LEU A 372 20.16 7.82 7.32
N LEU A 373 19.54 7.18 8.31
CA LEU A 373 20.25 6.48 9.39
C LEU A 373 21.06 5.30 8.86
N LEU A 374 20.46 4.46 8.01
CA LEU A 374 21.17 3.36 7.37
C LEU A 374 22.33 3.87 6.51
N PHE A 375 22.10 4.92 5.73
CA PHE A 375 23.12 5.56 4.91
C PHE A 375 24.30 6.08 5.74
N THR A 376 24.04 6.87 6.79
CA THR A 376 25.08 7.41 7.67
C THR A 376 25.84 6.30 8.41
N PHE A 377 25.16 5.23 8.81
CA PHE A 377 25.79 4.06 9.40
C PHE A 377 26.74 3.35 8.42
N VAL A 378 26.30 3.08 7.19
CA VAL A 378 27.13 2.44 6.14
C VAL A 378 28.34 3.30 5.81
N LEU A 379 28.15 4.61 5.64
CA LEU A 379 29.26 5.52 5.35
C LEU A 379 30.26 5.58 6.52
N GLY A 380 29.77 5.59 7.76
CA GLY A 380 30.60 5.53 8.97
C GLY A 380 31.37 4.22 9.08
N ALA A 381 30.74 3.09 8.76
CA ALA A 381 31.37 1.78 8.75
C ALA A 381 32.46 1.67 7.66
N LEU A 382 32.17 2.13 6.43
CA LEU A 382 33.13 2.18 5.33
C LEU A 382 34.31 3.09 5.64
N TRP A 383 34.05 4.25 6.24
CA TRP A 383 35.10 5.18 6.66
C TRP A 383 35.99 4.59 7.75
N ARG A 384 35.40 3.90 8.73
CA ARG A 384 36.14 3.17 9.76
C ARG A 384 36.95 2.02 9.18
N ALA A 385 36.40 1.26 8.23
CA ALA A 385 37.10 0.18 7.54
C ALA A 385 38.29 0.70 6.73
N ARG A 386 38.14 1.82 6.00
CA ARG A 386 39.24 2.46 5.26
C ARG A 386 40.30 3.08 6.16
N ARG A 387 39.95 3.48 7.39
CA ARG A 387 40.89 3.99 8.41
C ARG A 387 41.44 2.91 9.33
N GLY A 388 40.98 1.66 9.21
CA GLY A 388 41.60 0.52 9.86
C GLY A 388 43.02 0.39 9.35
N ARG A 389 44.01 0.43 10.24
CA ARG A 389 45.42 0.21 9.87
C ARG A 389 45.51 -1.12 9.12
N VAL A 390 46.17 -1.11 7.98
CA VAL A 390 46.46 -2.31 7.19
C VAL A 390 47.35 -3.22 8.04
N VAL A 391 46.78 -4.26 8.67
CA VAL A 391 47.52 -5.24 9.49
C VAL A 391 48.02 -6.43 8.65
N SER A 392 47.82 -6.41 7.32
CA SER A 392 48.25 -7.47 6.42
C SER A 392 48.83 -6.91 5.12
N GLY A 393 50.07 -7.30 4.80
CA GLY A 393 50.84 -6.80 3.65
C GLY A 393 52.29 -6.47 4.03
N GLY A 394 53.18 -6.33 3.03
CA GLY A 394 54.63 -6.17 3.23
C GLY A 394 55.07 -4.98 4.10
N GLU A 395 54.19 -4.00 4.32
CA GLU A 395 54.43 -2.86 5.20
C GLU A 395 54.27 -3.20 6.70
N ALA A 396 53.48 -4.22 7.06
CA ALA A 396 53.36 -4.69 8.45
C ALA A 396 54.60 -5.46 8.92
N LEU A 397 55.40 -5.97 7.98
CA LEU A 397 56.66 -6.66 8.27
C LEU A 397 57.81 -5.68 8.52
N MET A 398 57.65 -4.40 8.14
CA MET A 398 58.66 -3.38 8.37
C MET A 398 58.68 -2.99 9.85
N GLN A 399 59.85 -3.09 10.50
CA GLN A 399 60.05 -2.90 11.94
C GLN A 399 59.42 -3.95 12.86
N ALA A 400 58.83 -5.02 12.32
CA ALA A 400 58.40 -6.16 13.12
C ALA A 400 59.60 -6.85 13.79
N THR A 401 59.38 -7.37 15.00
CA THR A 401 60.39 -8.16 15.72
C THR A 401 60.25 -9.63 15.33
N ALA A 402 61.37 -10.25 14.97
CA ALA A 402 61.48 -11.66 14.61
C ALA A 402 62.55 -12.34 15.49
N THR A 403 62.59 -13.67 15.47
CA THR A 403 63.64 -14.44 16.16
C THR A 403 64.42 -15.28 15.16
N ALA A 404 65.75 -15.30 15.28
CA ALA A 404 66.59 -16.16 14.44
C ALA A 404 66.26 -17.64 14.67
N ALA A 405 65.93 -18.37 13.59
CA ALA A 405 65.56 -19.78 13.69
C ALA A 405 66.78 -20.70 13.88
N GLU A 406 67.94 -20.25 13.42
CA GLU A 406 69.21 -20.98 13.40
C GLU A 406 70.39 -20.01 13.54
N ASP A 407 71.59 -20.55 13.75
CA ASP A 407 72.82 -19.76 13.68
C ASP A 407 73.15 -19.51 12.20
N PHE A 408 73.21 -18.24 11.78
CA PHE A 408 73.55 -17.90 10.38
C PHE A 408 74.30 -16.58 10.25
N THR A 409 75.07 -16.44 9.17
CA THR A 409 75.73 -15.21 8.74
C THR A 409 75.56 -15.09 7.24
N GLY A 410 75.08 -13.96 6.74
CA GLY A 410 74.65 -13.84 5.36
C GLY A 410 73.20 -14.28 5.22
N GLU A 411 72.94 -15.50 4.73
CA GLU A 411 71.58 -16.02 4.50
C GLU A 411 71.17 -17.08 5.54
N GLY A 412 69.91 -17.06 5.95
CA GLY A 412 69.33 -18.02 6.88
C GLY A 412 67.83 -17.81 7.05
N HIS A 413 67.26 -18.25 8.18
CA HIS A 413 65.83 -18.13 8.44
C HIS A 413 65.51 -17.45 9.77
N VAL A 414 64.39 -16.72 9.81
CA VAL A 414 63.82 -16.12 11.02
C VAL A 414 62.35 -16.52 11.18
N TRP A 415 61.90 -16.61 12.42
CA TRP A 415 60.49 -16.73 12.77
C TRP A 415 59.88 -15.34 12.89
N LEU A 416 58.90 -15.04 12.02
CA LEU A 416 58.20 -13.77 11.97
C LEU A 416 56.69 -14.06 11.95
N HIS A 417 55.98 -13.56 12.96
CA HIS A 417 54.54 -13.84 13.17
C HIS A 417 54.16 -15.34 13.16
N GLY A 418 55.07 -16.22 13.59
CA GLY A 418 54.86 -17.68 13.64
C GLY A 418 55.18 -18.42 12.33
N GLU A 419 55.62 -17.73 11.29
CA GLU A 419 56.04 -18.32 10.01
C GLU A 419 57.56 -18.26 9.83
N ARG A 420 58.13 -19.22 9.09
CA ARG A 420 59.56 -19.28 8.79
C ARG A 420 59.86 -18.50 7.49
N TRP A 421 60.57 -17.39 7.62
CA TRP A 421 60.93 -16.50 6.52
C TRP A 421 62.42 -16.59 6.19
N ALA A 422 62.76 -16.52 4.90
CA ALA A 422 64.15 -16.37 4.46
C ALA A 422 64.67 -14.99 4.87
N ALA A 423 65.84 -14.93 5.48
CA ALA A 423 66.40 -13.72 6.03
C ALA A 423 67.86 -13.53 5.60
N HIS A 424 68.26 -12.26 5.45
CA HIS A 424 69.64 -11.88 5.23
C HIS A 424 70.13 -10.96 6.35
N CYS A 425 71.28 -11.27 6.95
CA CYS A 425 71.95 -10.45 7.95
C CYS A 425 73.46 -10.40 7.69
N ALA A 426 74.03 -9.20 7.65
CA ALA A 426 75.47 -9.01 7.44
C ALA A 426 76.32 -9.38 8.66
N VAL A 427 75.69 -9.54 9.84
CA VAL A 427 76.33 -9.84 11.11
C VAL A 427 75.95 -11.27 11.54
N PRO A 428 76.85 -12.03 12.21
CA PRO A 428 76.51 -13.35 12.72
C PRO A 428 75.37 -13.29 13.74
N LEU A 429 74.30 -14.04 13.48
CA LEU A 429 73.17 -14.22 14.37
C LEU A 429 73.22 -15.61 15.03
N ARG A 430 72.79 -15.69 16.29
CA ARG A 430 72.57 -16.97 16.99
C ARG A 430 71.09 -17.34 17.01
N ALA A 431 70.80 -18.64 17.03
CA ALA A 431 69.46 -19.18 17.18
C ALA A 431 68.80 -18.59 18.44
N ASN A 432 67.52 -18.25 18.30
CA ASN A 432 66.68 -17.57 19.30
C ASN A 432 67.07 -16.11 19.62
N GLN A 433 68.01 -15.50 18.88
CA GLN A 433 68.31 -14.09 19.04
C GLN A 433 67.19 -13.21 18.47
N PRO A 434 66.72 -12.17 19.20
CA PRO A 434 65.74 -11.22 18.68
C PRO A 434 66.37 -10.30 17.63
N VAL A 435 65.69 -10.15 16.51
CA VAL A 435 66.10 -9.32 15.38
C VAL A 435 64.94 -8.44 14.92
N ARG A 436 65.25 -7.28 14.34
CA ARG A 436 64.24 -6.38 13.76
C ARG A 436 64.33 -6.40 12.25
N VAL A 437 63.18 -6.49 11.59
CA VAL A 437 63.11 -6.42 10.13
C VAL A 437 63.30 -4.97 9.69
N ARG A 438 64.36 -4.71 8.93
CA ARG A 438 64.70 -3.38 8.41
C ARG A 438 64.09 -3.12 7.04
N GLU A 439 64.12 -4.13 6.17
CA GLU A 439 63.68 -4.03 4.78
C GLU A 439 63.18 -5.39 4.32
N ARG A 440 62.24 -5.43 3.38
CA ARG A 440 61.84 -6.65 2.68
C ARG A 440 62.20 -6.54 1.20
N ARG A 441 62.96 -7.50 0.68
CA ARG A 441 63.25 -7.67 -0.75
C ARG A 441 62.62 -8.95 -1.26
N GLY A 442 61.47 -8.83 -1.93
CA GLY A 442 60.75 -9.98 -2.46
C GLY A 442 60.24 -10.92 -1.36
N LEU A 443 60.81 -12.12 -1.26
CA LEU A 443 60.51 -13.12 -0.23
C LEU A 443 61.59 -13.20 0.87
N VAL A 444 62.61 -12.34 0.82
CA VAL A 444 63.70 -12.29 1.79
C VAL A 444 63.56 -11.02 2.66
N VAL A 445 63.67 -11.17 3.97
CA VAL A 445 63.70 -10.05 4.92
C VAL A 445 65.14 -9.73 5.31
N ILE A 446 65.51 -8.44 5.28
CA ILE A 446 66.79 -7.96 5.79
C ILE A 446 66.60 -7.63 7.25
N VAL A 447 67.35 -8.31 8.11
CA VAL A 447 67.20 -8.22 9.57
C VAL A 447 68.47 -7.69 10.22
N GLU A 448 68.30 -6.96 11.31
CA GLU A 448 69.41 -6.45 12.13
C GLU A 448 69.24 -6.91 13.58
N PRO A 449 70.34 -7.21 14.31
CA PRO A 449 70.27 -7.56 15.72
C PRO A 449 69.66 -6.41 16.53
N VAL A 450 68.74 -6.74 17.46
CA VAL A 450 68.27 -5.75 18.43
C VAL A 450 69.33 -5.63 19.54
N GLU A 451 69.90 -4.43 19.73
CA GLU A 451 70.84 -4.19 20.83
C GLU A 451 70.18 -4.49 22.19
N PRO A 452 70.86 -5.23 23.09
CA PRO A 452 70.32 -5.54 24.40
C PRO A 452 70.34 -4.28 25.27
N GLY A 453 69.24 -3.52 25.27
CA GLY A 453 69.14 -2.31 26.10
C GLY A 453 67.88 -1.45 25.96
N VAL A 454 66.95 -1.75 25.05
CA VAL A 454 65.69 -0.98 24.94
C VAL A 454 64.52 -1.83 25.38
N SER A 455 63.95 -1.46 26.52
CA SER A 455 62.73 -2.00 27.12
C SER A 455 61.56 -2.00 26.14
N VAL A 456 60.95 -3.18 25.95
CA VAL A 456 59.71 -3.38 25.21
C VAL A 456 58.56 -3.01 26.14
N THR A 457 57.83 -1.94 25.83
CA THR A 457 56.48 -1.75 26.36
C THR A 457 55.59 -2.83 25.75
N GLU A 458 55.17 -3.79 26.57
CA GLU A 458 53.96 -4.56 26.35
C GLU A 458 52.78 -3.57 26.33
N GLU A 459 52.31 -3.19 25.15
CA GLU A 459 50.89 -2.89 24.98
C GLU A 459 50.23 -4.16 24.42
N THR A 460 49.57 -4.88 25.32
CA THR A 460 48.58 -5.92 25.00
C THR A 460 47.18 -5.30 25.07
N PRO A 461 46.20 -5.93 24.40
CA PRO A 461 45.63 -5.58 23.10
C PRO A 461 44.62 -4.44 23.07
#